data_AF-A0A875S376-F1
#
_entry.id   AF-A0A875S376-F1
#
_cell.length_a   1.000
_cell.length_b   1.000
_cell.length_c   1.000
_cell.angle_alpha   90.00
_cell.angle_beta   90.00
_cell.angle_gamma   90.00
#
_symmetry.space_group_name_H-M   'P 1'
#
loop_
_entity.id
_entity.type
_entity.pdbx_description
1 polymer ?
#
loop_
_entity_poly.entity_id
_entity_poly.type
_entity_poly.pdbx_seq_one_letter_code
_entity_poly.pdbx_strand_id
1 'polypeptide(L)'
;MDNNTEFVRYDGFRKAVNFSLEATLNKFTLDKLQECYPMIDAEVLEFVRRQIVELWKEKAETECEKIYRDRQIKEKLNELDMIVVDARDRQVKNDKNVIHLDKVKPEQIVESRLIELKERSIKNMDGKLYELKKEYGSLMDELKGLTSATSQEAEKVERVIRELEGLHGEVIGDEQFEDLLKLNKE
;
A
#
# COMPACT_ATOMS: atom_id res chain seq x y z
N MET A 1 12.40 -6.38 -9.63
CA MET A 1 12.52 -7.38 -10.72
C MET A 1 11.17 -7.40 -11.39
N ASP A 2 11.03 -6.67 -12.49
CA ASP A 2 9.78 -6.60 -13.23
C ASP A 2 9.63 -7.89 -14.02
N ASN A 3 8.97 -8.88 -13.42
CA ASN A 3 8.47 -10.03 -14.18
C ASN A 3 7.40 -9.48 -15.13
N ASN A 4 7.80 -9.26 -16.38
CA ASN A 4 6.92 -8.96 -17.51
C ASN A 4 5.98 -10.14 -17.71
N THR A 5 4.91 -10.17 -16.91
CA THR A 5 3.96 -11.27 -16.87
C THR A 5 3.05 -11.09 -18.05
N GLU A 6 3.37 -11.79 -19.14
CA GLU A 6 2.56 -11.74 -20.35
C GLU A 6 1.22 -12.45 -20.07
N PHE A 7 0.13 -11.68 -20.06
CA PHE A 7 -1.21 -12.19 -19.86
C PHE A 7 -1.73 -12.84 -21.13
N VAL A 8 -1.55 -14.16 -21.25
CA VAL A 8 -1.84 -14.90 -22.49
C VAL A 8 -3.16 -15.68 -22.42
N ARG A 9 -3.64 -16.03 -21.22
CA ARG A 9 -4.78 -16.94 -21.07
C ARG A 9 -6.11 -16.32 -21.44
N TYR A 10 -6.34 -15.07 -21.05
CA TYR A 10 -7.57 -14.37 -21.40
C TYR A 10 -7.70 -14.20 -22.92
N ASP A 11 -6.62 -13.81 -23.59
CA ASP A 11 -6.60 -13.64 -25.04
C ASP A 11 -6.77 -14.97 -25.78
N GLY A 12 -6.11 -16.04 -25.29
CA GLY A 12 -6.31 -17.39 -25.81
C GLY A 12 -7.75 -17.88 -25.67
N PHE A 13 -8.36 -17.64 -24.51
CA PHE A 13 -9.77 -17.97 -24.26
C PHE A 13 -10.70 -17.22 -25.21
N ARG A 14 -10.52 -15.91 -25.38
CA ARG A 14 -11.34 -15.09 -26.29
C ARG A 14 -11.19 -15.54 -27.74
N LYS A 15 -9.97 -15.86 -28.19
CA LYS A 15 -9.73 -16.42 -29.52
C LYS A 15 -10.46 -17.74 -29.72
N ALA A 16 -10.44 -18.63 -28.75
CA ALA A 16 -11.14 -19.93 -28.84
C ALA A 16 -12.66 -19.76 -28.90
N VAL A 17 -13.24 -18.83 -28.13
CA VAL A 17 -14.67 -18.53 -28.18
C VAL A 17 -15.07 -17.96 -29.53
N ASN A 18 -14.32 -16.96 -30.04
CA ASN A 18 -14.59 -16.35 -31.34
C ASN A 18 -14.48 -17.38 -32.46
N PHE A 19 -13.44 -18.22 -32.44
CA PHE A 19 -13.28 -19.31 -33.40
C PHE A 19 -14.47 -20.28 -33.36
N SER A 20 -14.95 -20.64 -32.17
CA SER A 20 -16.08 -21.56 -32.02
C SER A 20 -17.39 -20.94 -32.53
N LEU A 21 -17.60 -19.64 -32.29
CA LEU A 21 -18.75 -18.90 -32.81
C LEU A 21 -18.72 -18.86 -34.34
N GLU A 22 -17.59 -18.47 -34.93
CA GLU A 22 -17.43 -18.44 -36.39
C GLU A 22 -17.58 -19.82 -37.02
N ALA A 23 -16.98 -20.86 -36.43
CA ALA A 23 -17.13 -22.23 -36.90
C ALA A 23 -18.59 -22.69 -36.88
N THR A 24 -19.37 -22.25 -35.89
CA THR A 24 -20.80 -22.55 -35.78
C THR A 24 -21.61 -21.80 -36.85
N LEU A 25 -21.37 -20.50 -37.01
CA LEU A 25 -22.05 -19.68 -38.02
C LEU A 25 -21.75 -20.13 -39.45
N ASN A 26 -20.52 -20.61 -39.70
CA ASN A 26 -20.12 -21.16 -41.00
C ASN A 26 -20.85 -22.45 -41.37
N LYS A 27 -21.51 -23.14 -40.42
CA LYS A 27 -22.37 -24.29 -40.74
C LYS A 27 -23.73 -23.88 -41.28
N PHE A 28 -24.12 -22.61 -41.13
CA PHE A 28 -25.36 -22.05 -41.65
C PHE A 28 -25.15 -21.51 -43.07
N THR A 29 -25.03 -22.45 -44.01
CA THR A 29 -24.81 -22.16 -45.43
C THR A 29 -26.13 -22.04 -46.20
N LEU A 30 -26.08 -21.34 -47.34
CA LEU A 30 -27.22 -21.19 -48.23
C LEU A 30 -27.74 -22.55 -48.75
N ASP A 31 -26.84 -23.45 -49.12
CA ASP A 31 -27.19 -24.79 -49.63
C ASP A 31 -28.09 -25.56 -48.65
N LYS A 32 -27.74 -25.53 -47.35
CA LYS A 32 -28.54 -26.19 -46.30
C LYS A 32 -29.89 -25.53 -46.09
N LEU A 33 -29.98 -24.21 -46.27
CA LEU A 33 -31.24 -23.49 -46.20
C LEU A 33 -32.12 -23.84 -47.40
N GLN A 34 -31.56 -23.96 -48.60
CA GLN A 34 -32.29 -24.37 -49.80
C GLN A 34 -32.77 -25.83 -49.72
N GLU A 35 -31.98 -26.73 -49.14
CA GLU A 35 -32.42 -28.11 -48.85
C GLU A 35 -33.63 -28.13 -47.90
N CYS A 36 -33.63 -27.28 -46.87
CA CYS A 36 -34.73 -27.21 -45.90
C CYS A 36 -35.96 -26.44 -46.42
N TYR A 37 -35.76 -25.47 -47.32
CA TYR A 37 -36.78 -24.55 -47.82
C TYR A 37 -36.75 -24.42 -49.36
N PRO A 38 -36.96 -25.50 -50.10
CA PRO A 38 -36.78 -25.52 -51.56
C PRO A 38 -37.80 -24.69 -52.34
N MET A 39 -38.91 -24.30 -51.70
CA MET A 39 -39.98 -23.52 -52.32
C MET A 39 -39.75 -22.00 -52.26
N ILE A 40 -38.73 -21.55 -51.52
CA ILE A 40 -38.42 -20.14 -51.34
C ILE A 40 -37.28 -19.76 -52.30
N ASP A 41 -37.37 -18.56 -52.87
CA ASP A 41 -36.33 -18.05 -53.74
C ASP A 41 -34.97 -17.90 -53.01
N ALA A 42 -33.90 -18.21 -53.75
CA ALA A 42 -32.54 -18.25 -53.22
C ALA A 42 -32.07 -16.88 -52.71
N GLU A 43 -32.47 -15.79 -53.39
CA GLU A 43 -32.09 -14.43 -53.00
C GLU A 43 -32.72 -14.03 -51.66
N VAL A 44 -33.98 -14.43 -51.45
CA VAL A 44 -34.69 -14.19 -50.18
C VAL A 44 -34.05 -14.98 -49.04
N LEU A 45 -33.69 -16.24 -49.29
CA LEU A 45 -33.02 -17.08 -48.30
C LEU A 45 -31.64 -16.53 -47.93
N GLU A 46 -30.87 -16.03 -48.89
CA GLU A 46 -29.56 -15.42 -48.63
C GLU A 46 -29.68 -14.11 -47.82
N PHE A 47 -30.68 -13.29 -48.14
CA PHE A 47 -30.98 -12.08 -47.38
C PHE A 47 -31.33 -12.37 -45.92
N VAL A 48 -32.16 -13.38 -45.67
CA VAL A 48 -32.53 -13.83 -44.32
C VAL A 48 -31.33 -14.45 -43.62
N ARG A 49 -30.54 -15.27 -44.32
CA ARG A 49 -29.35 -15.92 -43.77
C ARG A 49 -28.36 -14.90 -43.22
N ARG A 50 -28.04 -13.88 -44.00
CA ARG A 50 -27.11 -12.81 -43.60
C ARG A 50 -27.60 -12.09 -42.35
N GLN A 51 -28.88 -11.72 -42.29
CA GLN A 51 -29.46 -11.07 -41.11
C GLN A 51 -29.38 -11.96 -39.86
N ILE A 52 -29.69 -13.25 -39.99
CA ILE A 52 -29.60 -14.19 -38.87
C ILE A 52 -28.16 -14.30 -38.38
N VAL A 53 -27.19 -14.43 -39.29
CA VAL A 53 -25.77 -14.55 -38.95
C VAL A 53 -25.26 -13.29 -38.25
N GLU A 54 -25.58 -12.11 -38.77
CA GLU A 54 -25.18 -10.83 -38.18
C GLU A 54 -25.81 -10.64 -36.79
N LEU A 55 -27.13 -10.83 -36.68
CA LEU A 55 -27.85 -10.67 -35.41
C LEU A 55 -27.37 -11.68 -34.35
N TRP A 56 -27.14 -12.93 -34.76
CA TRP A 56 -26.62 -13.95 -33.84
C TRP A 56 -25.24 -13.55 -33.37
N LYS A 57 -24.33 -13.19 -34.28
CA LYS A 57 -22.96 -12.80 -33.94
C LYS A 57 -22.95 -11.65 -32.94
N GLU A 58 -23.69 -10.57 -33.21
CA GLU A 58 -23.77 -9.40 -32.33
C GLU A 58 -24.31 -9.76 -30.93
N LYS A 59 -25.40 -10.54 -30.87
CA LYS A 59 -25.99 -10.97 -29.59
C LYS A 59 -25.05 -11.89 -28.81
N ALA A 60 -24.43 -12.85 -29.48
CA ALA A 60 -23.52 -13.79 -28.83
C ALA A 60 -22.29 -13.07 -28.26
N GLU A 61 -21.69 -12.16 -29.03
CA GLU A 61 -20.56 -11.35 -28.57
C GLU A 61 -20.96 -10.47 -27.37
N THR A 62 -22.13 -9.82 -27.43
CA THR A 62 -22.63 -8.96 -26.35
C THR A 62 -22.87 -9.75 -25.06
N GLU A 63 -23.50 -10.91 -25.15
CA GLU A 63 -23.76 -11.77 -23.99
C GLU A 63 -22.48 -12.39 -23.43
N CYS A 64 -21.52 -12.77 -24.28
CA CYS A 64 -20.21 -13.22 -23.83
C CYS A 64 -19.48 -12.13 -23.04
N GLU A 65 -19.46 -10.89 -23.55
CA GLU A 65 -18.83 -9.76 -22.85
C GLU A 65 -19.51 -9.43 -21.52
N LYS A 66 -20.84 -9.59 -21.41
CA LYS A 66 -21.54 -9.50 -20.11
C LYS A 66 -21.03 -10.58 -19.15
N ILE A 67 -20.99 -11.84 -19.57
CA ILE A 67 -20.50 -12.94 -18.74
C ILE A 67 -19.05 -12.71 -18.30
N TYR A 68 -18.21 -12.18 -19.19
CA TYR A 68 -16.80 -11.88 -18.89
C TYR A 68 -16.67 -10.84 -17.78
N ARG A 69 -17.50 -9.79 -17.83
CA ARG A 69 -17.56 -8.75 -16.80
C ARG A 69 -18.13 -9.29 -15.50
N ASP A 70 -19.29 -9.92 -15.53
CA ASP A 70 -20.01 -10.38 -14.32
C ASP A 70 -19.19 -11.39 -13.51
N ARG A 71 -18.43 -12.25 -14.20
CA ARG A 71 -17.59 -13.27 -13.55
C ARG A 71 -16.15 -12.81 -13.32
N GLN A 72 -15.79 -11.60 -13.75
CA GLN A 72 -14.44 -11.06 -13.71
C GLN A 72 -13.41 -12.03 -14.30
N ILE A 73 -13.72 -12.60 -15.47
CA ILE A 73 -12.92 -13.68 -16.07
C ILE A 73 -11.49 -13.20 -16.38
N LYS A 74 -11.36 -11.97 -16.86
CA LYS A 74 -10.06 -11.37 -17.18
C LYS A 74 -9.15 -11.31 -15.96
N GLU A 75 -9.65 -10.80 -14.84
CA GLU A 75 -8.90 -10.69 -13.58
C GLU A 75 -8.45 -12.07 -13.11
N LYS A 76 -9.36 -13.04 -13.05
CA LYS A 76 -9.06 -14.40 -12.60
C LYS A 76 -8.06 -15.14 -13.50
N LEU A 77 -8.14 -14.98 -14.82
CA LEU A 77 -7.19 -15.59 -15.73
C LEU A 77 -5.81 -14.92 -15.67
N ASN A 78 -5.77 -13.60 -15.44
CA ASN A 78 -4.54 -12.88 -15.23
C ASN A 78 -3.87 -13.27 -13.90
N GLU A 79 -4.65 -13.42 -12.82
CA GLU A 79 -4.17 -13.96 -11.55
C GLU A 79 -3.61 -15.38 -11.71
N LEU A 80 -4.28 -16.22 -12.52
CA LEU A 80 -3.78 -17.55 -12.83
C LEU A 80 -2.45 -17.50 -13.63
N ASP A 81 -2.31 -16.55 -14.57
CA ASP A 81 -1.02 -16.27 -15.24
C ASP A 81 0.09 -15.95 -14.24
N MET A 82 -0.19 -15.06 -13.28
CA MET A 82 0.75 -14.72 -12.22
C MET A 82 1.12 -15.92 -11.34
N ILE A 83 0.13 -16.71 -10.90
CA ILE A 83 0.35 -17.90 -10.07
C ILE A 83 1.23 -18.92 -10.80
N VAL A 84 1.03 -19.09 -12.12
CA VAL A 84 1.82 -20.05 -12.91
C VAL A 84 3.25 -19.56 -13.12
N VAL A 85 3.46 -18.26 -13.32
CA VAL A 85 4.81 -17.69 -13.39
C VAL A 85 5.53 -17.86 -12.06
N ASP A 86 4.89 -17.51 -10.94
CA ASP A 86 5.44 -17.70 -9.59
C ASP A 86 5.76 -19.18 -9.31
N ALA A 87 4.89 -20.11 -9.70
CA ALA A 87 5.15 -21.54 -9.56
C ALA A 87 6.36 -22.01 -10.39
N ARG A 88 6.54 -21.50 -11.61
CA ARG A 88 7.72 -21.77 -12.44
C ARG A 88 8.99 -21.20 -11.83
N ASP A 89 8.93 -19.98 -11.29
CA ASP A 89 10.07 -19.35 -10.63
C ASP A 89 10.52 -20.12 -9.39
N ARG A 90 9.57 -20.63 -8.60
CA ARG A 90 9.85 -21.52 -7.45
C ARG A 90 10.50 -22.83 -7.89
N GLN A 91 10.02 -23.42 -8.99
CA GLN A 91 10.60 -24.64 -9.56
C GLN A 91 12.07 -24.41 -9.97
N VAL A 92 12.38 -23.30 -10.65
CA VAL A 92 13.75 -22.94 -11.05
C VAL A 92 14.65 -22.71 -9.84
N LYS A 93 14.13 -22.07 -8.79
CA LYS A 93 14.85 -21.81 -7.53
C LYS A 93 14.99 -23.04 -6.63
N ASN A 94 14.41 -24.18 -7.02
CA ASN A 94 14.33 -25.41 -6.23
C ASN A 94 13.78 -25.16 -4.81
N ASP A 95 12.79 -24.27 -4.72
CA ASP A 95 12.13 -23.94 -3.46
C ASP A 95 11.27 -25.14 -2.99
N LYS A 96 11.56 -25.63 -1.79
CA LYS A 96 10.88 -26.79 -1.20
C LYS A 96 9.53 -26.42 -0.56
N ASN A 97 9.19 -25.13 -0.47
CA ASN A 97 7.92 -24.66 0.07
C ASN A 97 6.77 -24.78 -0.94
N VAL A 98 6.55 -26.00 -1.45
CA VAL A 98 5.37 -26.31 -2.24
C VAL A 98 4.20 -26.56 -1.29
N ILE A 99 3.19 -25.69 -1.35
CA ILE A 99 1.97 -25.85 -0.58
C ILE A 99 1.15 -26.98 -1.23
N HIS A 100 1.08 -28.13 -0.58
CA HIS A 100 0.18 -29.21 -0.97
C HIS A 100 -1.18 -28.95 -0.35
N LEU A 101 -2.17 -28.53 -1.16
CA LEU A 101 -3.52 -28.18 -0.71
C LEU A 101 -4.14 -29.26 0.20
N ASP A 102 -3.92 -30.54 -0.15
CA ASP A 102 -4.45 -31.70 0.59
C ASP A 102 -3.84 -31.88 1.99
N LYS A 103 -2.73 -31.20 2.28
CA LYS A 103 -2.03 -31.24 3.57
C LYS A 103 -2.17 -29.96 4.37
N VAL A 104 -2.82 -28.94 3.80
CA VAL A 104 -3.04 -27.66 4.51
C VAL A 104 -4.09 -27.88 5.57
N LYS A 105 -3.69 -27.72 6.84
CA LYS A 105 -4.65 -27.80 7.94
C LYS A 105 -5.45 -26.49 8.05
N PRO A 106 -6.70 -26.54 8.52
CA PRO A 106 -7.52 -25.33 8.71
C PRO A 106 -6.81 -24.25 9.54
N GLU A 107 -6.01 -24.63 10.54
CA GLU A 107 -5.26 -23.70 11.37
C GLU A 107 -4.23 -22.90 10.56
N GLN A 108 -3.57 -23.54 9.58
CA GLN A 108 -2.59 -22.89 8.73
C GLN A 108 -3.22 -21.85 7.78
N ILE A 109 -4.48 -22.07 7.37
CA ILE A 109 -5.25 -21.10 6.57
C ILE A 109 -5.62 -19.88 7.42
N VAL A 110 -5.97 -20.10 8.68
CA VAL A 110 -6.26 -19.02 9.62
C VAL A 110 -4.98 -18.25 9.92
N GLU A 111 -3.88 -18.94 10.19
CA GLU A 111 -2.56 -18.34 10.43
C GLU A 111 -2.08 -17.50 9.24
N SER A 112 -2.23 -17.98 8.00
CA SER A 112 -1.82 -17.22 6.82
C SER A 112 -2.56 -15.89 6.71
N ARG A 113 -3.84 -15.85 7.09
CA ARG A 113 -4.63 -14.60 7.16
C ARG A 113 -4.26 -13.73 8.36
N LEU A 114 -3.87 -14.35 9.48
CA LEU A 114 -3.41 -13.62 10.67
C LEU A 114 -2.06 -12.91 10.44
N ILE A 115 -1.22 -13.42 9.53
CA ILE A 115 0.07 -12.80 9.20
C ILE A 115 -0.14 -11.39 8.67
N GLU A 116 -1.02 -11.18 7.68
CA GLU A 116 -1.28 -9.85 7.12
C GLU A 116 -1.80 -8.86 8.17
N LEU A 117 -2.66 -9.33 9.08
CA LEU A 117 -3.19 -8.53 10.18
C LEU A 117 -2.09 -8.16 11.19
N LYS A 118 -1.21 -9.12 11.53
CA LYS A 118 -0.07 -8.90 12.41
C LYS A 118 0.92 -7.91 11.79
N GLU A 119 1.25 -8.05 10.51
CA GLU A 119 2.13 -7.11 9.80
C GLU A 119 1.58 -5.69 9.79
N ARG A 120 0.27 -5.54 9.55
CA ARG A 120 -0.40 -4.23 9.63
C ARG A 120 -0.33 -3.65 11.04
N SER A 121 -0.51 -4.49 12.06
CA SER A 121 -0.44 -4.08 13.46
C SER A 121 0.99 -3.64 13.85
N ILE A 122 2.01 -4.38 13.42
CA ILE A 122 3.43 -4.03 13.61
C ILE A 122 3.73 -2.66 12.98
N LYS A 123 3.36 -2.46 11.70
CA LYS A 123 3.58 -1.15 11.03
C LYS A 123 2.92 0.01 11.77
N ASN A 124 1.72 -0.19 12.31
CA ASN A 124 1.03 0.83 13.10
C ASN A 124 1.76 1.11 14.42
N MET A 125 2.21 0.06 15.13
CA MET A 125 2.98 0.21 16.37
C MET A 125 4.33 0.89 16.13
N ASP A 126 5.03 0.54 15.06
CA ASP A 126 6.29 1.17 14.67
C ASP A 126 6.11 2.67 14.36
N GLY A 127 5.01 3.02 13.68
CA GLY A 127 4.63 4.42 13.45
C GLY A 127 4.44 5.19 14.76
N LYS A 128 3.69 4.63 15.71
CA LYS A 128 3.49 5.24 17.04
C LYS A 128 4.78 5.35 17.85
N LEU A 129 5.65 4.34 17.79
CA LEU A 129 6.96 4.38 18.45
C LEU A 129 7.85 5.46 17.85
N TYR A 130 7.79 5.66 16.54
CA TYR A 130 8.53 6.73 15.86
C TYR A 130 8.04 8.11 16.30
N GLU A 131 6.72 8.33 16.35
CA GLU A 131 6.11 9.56 16.86
C GLU A 131 6.52 9.83 18.31
N LEU A 132 6.40 8.83 19.19
CA LEU A 132 6.76 8.97 20.60
C LEU A 132 8.25 9.29 20.80
N LYS A 133 9.14 8.65 20.04
CA LYS A 133 10.59 8.95 20.09
C LYS A 133 10.87 10.37 19.62
N LYS A 134 10.15 10.86 18.61
CA LYS A 134 10.28 12.24 18.12
C LYS A 134 9.83 13.23 19.19
N GLU A 135 8.69 13.00 19.83
CA GLU A 135 8.18 13.83 20.93
C GLU A 135 9.14 13.81 22.12
N TYR A 136 9.64 12.64 22.51
CA TYR A 136 10.63 12.51 23.57
C TYR A 136 11.91 13.30 23.27
N GLY A 137 12.40 13.24 22.03
CA GLY A 137 13.56 14.04 21.60
C GLY A 137 13.32 15.54 21.74
N SER A 138 12.18 16.03 21.23
CA SER A 138 11.79 17.43 21.34
C SER A 138 11.67 17.90 22.80
N LEU A 139 11.03 17.10 23.64
CA LEU A 139 10.85 17.43 25.05
C LEU A 139 12.18 17.40 25.82
N MET A 140 13.06 16.46 25.49
CA MET A 140 14.39 16.39 26.10
C MET A 140 15.26 17.58 25.72
N ASP A 141 15.16 18.06 24.48
CA ASP A 141 15.87 19.26 24.02
C ASP A 141 15.32 20.52 24.71
N GLU A 142 14.01 20.62 24.88
CA GLU A 142 13.37 21.69 25.65
C GLU A 142 13.83 21.68 27.12
N LEU A 143 13.87 20.51 27.76
CA LEU A 143 14.34 20.36 29.14
C LEU A 143 15.80 20.79 29.31
N LYS A 144 16.68 20.41 28.37
CA LYS A 144 18.09 20.84 28.36
C LYS A 144 18.19 22.36 28.19
N GLY A 145 17.40 22.94 27.29
CA GLY A 145 17.31 24.38 27.11
C GLY A 145 16.93 25.09 28.40
N LEU A 146 15.85 24.64 29.05
CA LEU A 146 15.38 25.22 30.31
C LEU A 146 16.42 25.10 31.43
N THR A 147 17.05 23.93 31.58
CA THR A 147 18.08 23.70 32.60
C THR A 147 19.29 24.61 32.37
N SER A 148 19.71 24.80 31.12
CA SER A 148 20.81 25.72 30.79
C SER A 148 20.45 27.18 31.09
N ALA A 149 19.22 27.60 30.79
CA ALA A 149 18.73 28.94 31.10
C ALA A 149 18.66 29.17 32.62
N THR A 150 18.11 28.21 33.39
CA THR A 150 18.08 28.29 34.85
C THR A 150 19.47 28.34 35.46
N SER A 151 20.43 27.56 34.95
CA SER A 151 21.82 27.61 35.40
C SER A 151 22.45 28.99 35.14
N GLN A 152 22.20 29.58 33.96
CA GLN A 152 22.69 30.92 33.65
C GLN A 152 22.06 32.00 34.54
N GLU A 153 20.76 31.92 34.81
CA GLU A 153 20.11 32.85 35.73
C GLU A 153 20.60 32.68 37.17
N ALA A 154 20.84 31.45 37.63
CA ALA A 154 21.43 31.21 38.94
C ALA A 154 22.85 31.82 39.05
N GLU A 155 23.69 31.67 38.02
CA GLU A 155 25.01 32.30 37.98
C GLU A 155 24.93 33.84 37.99
N LYS A 156 23.95 34.43 37.30
CA LYS A 156 23.71 35.88 37.34
C LYS A 156 23.32 36.33 38.74
N VAL A 157 22.40 35.62 39.39
CA VAL A 157 21.97 35.93 40.76
C VAL A 157 23.14 35.80 41.74
N GLU A 158 23.95 34.73 41.65
CA GLU A 158 25.15 34.60 42.48
C GLU A 158 26.14 35.76 42.28
N ARG A 159 26.29 36.24 41.04
CA ARG A 159 27.15 37.38 40.75
C ARG A 159 26.63 38.65 41.40
N VAL A 160 25.33 38.91 41.29
CA VAL A 160 24.68 40.06 41.94
C VAL A 160 24.80 39.97 43.46
N ILE A 161 24.64 38.78 44.06
CA ILE A 161 24.85 38.59 45.51
C ILE A 161 26.29 38.92 45.89
N ARG A 162 27.30 38.43 45.16
CA ARG A 162 28.72 38.77 45.43
C ARG A 162 29.01 40.26 45.26
N GLU A 163 28.40 40.92 44.28
CA GLU A 163 28.51 42.37 44.10
C GLU A 163 27.91 43.14 45.28
N LEU A 164 26.74 42.70 45.78
CA LEU A 164 26.11 43.28 46.97
C LEU A 164 26.89 43.00 48.26
N GLU A 165 27.45 41.81 48.44
CA GLU A 165 28.32 41.46 49.56
C GLU A 165 29.62 42.28 49.53
N GLY A 166 30.20 42.50 48.34
CA GLY A 166 31.35 43.38 48.15
C GLY A 166 31.05 44.83 48.54
N LEU A 167 29.85 45.33 48.22
CA LEU A 167 29.39 46.65 48.64
C LEU A 167 29.09 46.73 50.15
N HIS A 168 28.63 45.64 50.77
CA HIS A 168 28.41 45.60 52.22
C HIS A 168 29.73 45.49 53.02
N GLY A 169 30.82 45.06 52.39
CA GLY A 169 32.17 45.09 52.93
C GLY A 169 32.76 46.49 53.13
N GLU A 170 32.09 47.55 52.63
CA GLU A 170 32.41 48.96 52.89
C GLU A 170 31.58 49.58 54.03
N VAL A 171 30.93 48.76 54.87
CA VAL A 171 30.49 49.25 56.19
C VAL A 171 31.73 49.37 57.07
N ILE A 172 32.22 50.61 57.15
CA ILE A 172 33.21 51.14 58.10
C ILE A 172 33.26 50.27 59.36
N GLY A 173 34.33 49.49 59.53
CA GLY A 173 34.62 48.83 60.79
C GLY A 173 34.80 49.89 61.87
N ASP A 174 34.21 49.69 63.05
CA ASP A 174 34.19 50.63 64.17
C ASP A 174 35.57 51.25 64.51
N GLU A 175 36.67 50.58 64.17
CA GLU A 175 38.04 51.10 64.32
C GLU A 175 38.32 52.35 63.46
N GLN A 176 37.78 52.46 62.24
CA GLN A 176 38.02 53.63 61.37
C GLN A 176 37.16 54.84 61.76
N PHE A 177 36.04 54.63 62.45
CA PHE A 177 35.19 55.71 62.96
C PHE A 177 35.80 56.38 64.19
N GLU A 178 36.50 55.61 65.04
CA GLU A 178 37.25 56.15 66.19
C GLU A 178 38.40 57.08 65.78
N ASP A 179 39.11 56.76 64.69
CA ASP A 179 40.24 57.59 64.23
C ASP A 179 39.78 58.91 63.59
N LEU A 180 38.60 58.94 62.97
CA LEU A 180 38.00 60.19 62.47
C LEU A 180 37.48 61.11 63.59
N LEU A 181 37.09 60.55 64.74
CA LEU A 181 36.71 61.34 65.92
C LEU A 181 37.92 61.97 66.62
N LYS A 182 39.11 61.37 66.51
CA LYS A 182 40.37 61.93 67.06
C LYS A 182 40.92 63.07 66.20
N LEU A 183 40.71 63.04 64.89
CA LEU A 183 41.22 64.05 63.95
C LEU A 183 40.45 65.39 63.97
N ASN A 184 39.28 65.46 64.59
CA ASN A 184 38.42 66.66 64.68
C ASN A 184 38.50 67.38 66.05
N LYS A 185 39.51 67.05 66.88
CA LYS A 185 39.69 67.60 68.23
C LYS A 185 40.97 68.42 68.44
N GLU A 186 41.58 68.92 67.37
CA GLU A 186 42.55 70.02 67.41
C GLU A 186 41.98 71.24 66.67
#